data_AF-A0A372QN46-F1
#
_entry.id   AF-A0A372QN46-F1
#
_cell.length_a   1.000
_cell.length_b   1.000
_cell.length_c   1.000
_cell.angle_alpha   90.00
_cell.angle_beta   90.00
_cell.angle_gamma   90.00
#
_symmetry.space_group_name_H-M   'P 1'
#
loop_
_entity.id
_entity.type
_entity.pdbx_description
1 polymer ?
#
loop_
_entity_poly.entity_id
_entity_poly.type
_entity_poly.pdbx_seq_one_letter_code
_entity_poly.pdbx_strand_id
1 'polypeptide(L)'
;MADSLEERLRALKICYDKGYITKSEYDYYRKKELENWNKEHEKQKSFWKRMWDKACYYVERILSRLIDSILDSIEKLLECIVKAVIDPLGLIVGLLN
;
A
#
# COMPACT_ATOMS: atom_id res chain seq x y z
N MET A 1 -4.53 -16.32 -29.59
CA MET A 1 -4.09 -16.58 -28.20
C MET A 1 -3.01 -15.55 -27.90
N ALA A 2 -3.02 -14.92 -26.73
CA ALA A 2 -1.94 -14.00 -26.37
C ALA A 2 -0.77 -14.85 -25.88
N ASP A 3 0.19 -15.12 -26.77
CA ASP A 3 1.38 -15.90 -26.42
C ASP A 3 2.12 -15.21 -25.27
N SER A 4 2.42 -15.95 -24.21
CA SER A 4 3.14 -15.44 -23.05
C SER A 4 4.56 -14.99 -23.44
N LEU A 5 5.17 -14.06 -22.68
CA LEU A 5 6.56 -13.65 -22.92
C LEU A 5 7.49 -14.87 -22.98
N GLU A 6 7.26 -15.86 -22.13
CA GLU A 6 8.03 -17.11 -22.10
C GLU A 6 7.93 -17.87 -23.42
N GLU A 7 6.74 -18.04 -23.99
CA GLU A 7 6.53 -18.71 -25.27
C GLU A 7 7.22 -17.97 -26.42
N ARG A 8 7.12 -16.62 -26.44
CA ARG A 8 7.78 -15.80 -27.46
C ARG A 8 9.30 -15.89 -27.37
N LEU A 9 9.87 -15.85 -26.16
CA LEU A 9 11.31 -16.02 -25.95
C LEU A 9 11.78 -17.45 -26.28
N ARG A 10 10.95 -18.46 -26.00
CA ARG A 10 11.25 -19.86 -26.33
C ARG A 10 11.27 -20.07 -27.85
N ALA A 11 10.31 -19.50 -28.58
CA ALA A 11 10.30 -19.53 -30.04
C ALA A 11 11.55 -18.86 -30.63
N LEU A 12 11.93 -17.69 -30.11
CA LEU A 12 13.17 -16.98 -30.48
C LEU A 12 14.42 -17.84 -30.27
N LYS A 13 14.50 -18.53 -29.13
CA LYS A 13 15.61 -19.44 -28.83
C LYS A 13 15.65 -20.63 -29.80
N ILE A 14 14.50 -21.24 -30.11
CA ILE A 14 14.43 -22.32 -31.10
C ILE A 14 14.91 -21.85 -32.48
N CYS A 15 14.57 -20.63 -32.89
CA CYS A 15 15.02 -20.08 -34.17
C CYS A 15 16.55 -19.89 -34.20
N TYR A 16 17.13 -19.45 -33.09
CA TYR A 16 18.59 -19.32 -32.96
C TYR A 16 19.29 -20.69 -32.93
N ASP A 17 18.79 -21.63 -32.13
CA ASP A 17 19.36 -22.98 -32.00
C ASP A 17 19.32 -23.75 -33.33
N LYS A 18 18.32 -23.48 -34.19
CA LYS A 18 18.22 -24.03 -35.54
C LYS A 18 19.03 -23.27 -36.60
N GLY A 19 19.68 -22.17 -36.23
CA GLY A 19 20.50 -21.35 -37.12
C GLY A 19 19.72 -20.50 -38.12
N TYR A 20 18.41 -20.28 -37.90
CA TYR A 20 17.60 -19.40 -38.76
C TYR A 20 17.91 -17.92 -38.57
N ILE A 21 18.46 -17.55 -37.42
CA ILE A 21 18.85 -16.19 -37.08
C ILE A 21 20.27 -16.17 -36.51
N THR A 22 20.98 -15.08 -36.74
CA THR A 22 22.28 -14.81 -36.15
C THR A 22 22.15 -14.48 -34.67
N LYS A 23 23.28 -14.57 -33.94
CA LYS A 23 23.33 -14.17 -32.53
C LYS A 23 22.92 -12.71 -32.32
N SER A 24 23.35 -11.81 -33.22
CA SER A 24 23.00 -10.40 -33.18
C SER A 24 21.50 -10.16 -33.35
N GLU A 25 20.85 -10.90 -34.26
CA GLU A 25 19.40 -10.82 -34.46
C GLU A 25 18.66 -11.38 -33.25
N TYR A 26 19.10 -12.52 -32.72
CA TYR A 26 18.53 -13.10 -31.50
C TYR A 26 18.60 -12.11 -30.32
N ASP A 27 19.77 -11.52 -30.07
CA ASP A 27 19.96 -10.57 -28.98
C ASP A 27 19.10 -9.31 -29.17
N TYR A 28 19.00 -8.81 -30.40
CA TYR A 28 18.14 -7.68 -30.76
C TYR A 28 16.66 -7.97 -30.48
N TYR A 29 16.13 -9.08 -31.02
CA TYR A 29 14.72 -9.44 -30.86
C TYR A 29 14.37 -9.81 -29.42
N ARG A 30 15.26 -10.52 -28.72
CA ARG A 30 15.10 -10.82 -27.28
C ARG A 30 14.98 -9.55 -26.45
N LYS A 31 15.87 -8.57 -26.70
CA LYS A 31 15.83 -7.28 -26.00
C LYS A 31 14.52 -6.54 -26.28
N LYS A 32 14.10 -6.52 -27.54
CA LYS A 32 12.85 -5.87 -27.96
C LYS A 32 11.61 -6.48 -27.30
N GLU A 33 11.52 -7.81 -27.21
CA GLU A 33 10.42 -8.49 -26.51
C GLU A 33 10.38 -8.18 -25.02
N LEU A 34 11.54 -8.14 -24.35
CA LEU A 34 11.63 -7.76 -22.94
C LEU A 34 11.23 -6.29 -22.71
N GLU A 35 11.63 -5.38 -23.60
CA GLU A 35 11.24 -3.96 -23.53
C GLU A 35 9.73 -3.78 -23.73
N ASN A 36 9.13 -4.48 -24.70
CA ASN A 36 7.69 -4.45 -24.93
C ASN A 36 6.92 -4.98 -23.72
N TRP A 37 7.35 -6.12 -23.17
CA TRP A 37 6.74 -6.68 -21.96
C TRP A 37 6.86 -5.73 -20.77
N ASN A 38 8.03 -5.11 -20.57
CA ASN A 38 8.21 -4.17 -19.46
C ASN A 38 7.30 -2.94 -19.62
N LYS A 39 7.12 -2.40 -20.83
CA LYS A 39 6.18 -1.29 -21.11
C LYS A 39 4.72 -1.66 -20.87
N GLU A 40 4.31 -2.87 -21.27
CA GLU A 40 2.95 -3.37 -21.00
C GLU A 40 2.70 -3.53 -19.50
N HIS A 41 3.68 -4.06 -18.76
CA HIS A 41 3.58 -4.24 -17.32
C HIS A 41 3.84 -2.97 -16.51
N GLU A 42 4.42 -1.91 -17.08
CA GLU A 42 4.54 -0.60 -16.45
C GLU A 42 3.17 0.01 -16.15
N LYS A 43 2.20 -0.19 -17.06
CA LYS A 43 0.80 0.17 -16.82
C LYS A 43 0.18 -0.62 -15.67
N GLN A 44 0.46 -1.93 -15.56
CA GLN A 44 0.01 -2.74 -14.43
C GLN A 44 0.70 -2.35 -13.12
N LYS A 45 2.01 -2.07 -13.12
CA LYS A 45 2.75 -1.52 -11.97
C LYS A 45 2.12 -0.22 -11.50
N SER A 46 1.67 0.65 -12.41
CA SER A 46 0.95 1.88 -12.07
C SER A 46 -0.42 1.63 -11.42
N PHE A 47 -1.10 0.54 -11.77
CA PHE A 47 -2.37 0.16 -11.14
C PHE A 47 -2.14 -0.35 -9.72
N TRP A 48 -1.19 -1.28 -9.54
CA TRP A 48 -0.86 -1.82 -8.22
C TRP A 48 -0.28 -0.76 -7.28
N LYS A 49 0.53 0.16 -7.80
CA LYS A 49 0.99 1.33 -7.04
C LYS A 49 -0.17 2.18 -6.55
N ARG A 50 -1.14 2.51 -7.42
CA ARG A 50 -2.36 3.25 -7.01
C ARG A 50 -3.22 2.49 -6.00
N MET A 51 -3.30 1.17 -6.11
CA MET A 51 -4.01 0.33 -5.14
C MET A 51 -3.30 0.32 -3.78
N TRP A 52 -1.97 0.24 -3.78
CA TRP A 52 -1.15 0.34 -2.57
C TRP A 52 -1.30 1.70 -1.90
N ASP A 53 -1.21 2.79 -2.67
CA ASP A 53 -1.37 4.15 -2.15
C ASP A 53 -2.76 4.33 -1.50
N LYS A 54 -3.83 3.78 -2.11
CA LYS A 54 -5.17 3.78 -1.52
C LYS A 54 -5.24 2.96 -0.24
N ALA A 55 -4.59 1.80 -0.18
CA ALA A 55 -4.56 0.97 1.02
C ALA A 55 -3.88 1.71 2.18
N CYS A 56 -2.73 2.34 1.92
CA CYS A 56 -2.05 3.20 2.90
C CYS A 56 -2.95 4.34 3.38
N TYR A 57 -3.63 5.04 2.48
CA TYR A 57 -4.59 6.10 2.82
C TYR A 57 -5.72 5.60 3.73
N TYR A 58 -6.29 4.42 3.45
CA TYR A 58 -7.34 3.85 4.31
C TYR A 58 -6.80 3.47 5.68
N VAL A 59 -5.60 2.90 5.76
CA VAL A 59 -4.94 2.57 7.02
C VAL A 59 -4.72 3.82 7.85
N GLU A 60 -4.14 4.87 7.27
CA GLU A 60 -3.95 6.16 7.95
C GLU A 60 -5.28 6.72 8.44
N ARG A 61 -6.32 6.74 7.60
CA ARG A 61 -7.63 7.29 7.97
C ARG A 61 -8.32 6.48 9.07
N ILE A 62 -8.19 5.15 9.07
CA ILE A 62 -8.74 4.29 10.11
C ILE A 62 -7.97 4.47 11.41
N LEU A 63 -6.63 4.50 11.35
CA LEU A 63 -5.78 4.70 12.52
C LEU A 63 -6.03 6.07 13.15
N SER A 64 -6.12 7.16 12.37
CA SER A 64 -6.45 8.48 12.91
C SER A 64 -7.79 8.47 13.65
N ARG A 65 -8.83 7.87 13.08
CA ARG A 65 -10.15 7.78 13.74
C ARG A 65 -10.13 6.99 15.04
N LEU A 66 -9.34 5.91 15.09
CA LEU A 66 -9.18 5.12 16.31
C LEU A 66 -8.43 5.91 17.38
N ILE A 67 -7.37 6.62 17.00
CA ILE A 67 -6.61 7.49 17.91
C ILE A 67 -7.52 8.60 18.45
N ASP A 68 -8.28 9.28 17.59
CA ASP A 68 -9.22 10.33 17.99
C ASP A 68 -10.26 9.79 18.99
N SER A 69 -10.80 8.60 18.74
CA SER A 69 -11.76 7.96 19.64
C SER A 69 -11.16 7.59 21.00
N ILE A 70 -9.89 7.18 21.03
CA ILE A 70 -9.18 6.89 22.28
C ILE A 70 -8.93 8.20 23.06
N LEU A 71 -8.50 9.26 22.38
CA LEU A 71 -8.26 10.56 22.99
C LEU A 71 -9.54 11.15 23.60
N ASP A 72 -10.66 11.12 22.89
CA ASP A 72 -11.97 11.55 23.39
C ASP A 72 -12.43 10.75 24.62
N SER A 73 -12.13 9.44 24.63
CA SER A 73 -12.43 8.58 25.78
C SER A 73 -11.57 8.93 27.01
N ILE A 74 -10.29 9.24 26.80
CA ILE A 74 -9.38 9.67 27.88
C ILE A 74 -9.80 11.03 28.44
N GLU A 75 -10.17 11.98 27.59
CA GLU A 75 -10.63 13.31 28.01
C GLU A 75 -11.88 13.21 28.91
N LYS A 76 -12.86 12.40 28.51
CA LYS A 76 -14.07 12.13 29.33
C LYS A 76 -13.74 11.47 30.67
N LEU A 77 -12.79 10.54 30.70
CA LEU A 77 -12.35 9.90 31.95
C LEU A 77 -11.67 10.92 32.88
N LEU A 78 -10.84 11.80 32.33
CA LEU A 78 -10.21 12.88 33.10
C LEU A 78 -11.25 13.84 33.67
N GLU A 79 -12.25 14.25 32.88
CA GLU A 79 -13.36 15.07 33.37
C GLU A 79 -14.12 14.40 34.52
N CYS A 80 -14.39 13.09 34.41
CA CYS A 80 -15.05 12.32 35.47
C CYS A 80 -14.21 12.29 36.76
N ILE A 81 -12.90 12.07 36.64
CA ILE A 81 -11.99 12.07 37.80
C ILE A 81 -11.94 13.46 38.44
N VAL A 82 -11.84 14.52 37.63
CA VAL A 82 -11.81 15.90 38.11
C VAL A 82 -13.09 16.24 38.87
N LYS A 83 -14.27 15.92 38.32
CA LYS A 83 -15.56 16.08 39.02
C LYS A 83 -15.59 15.29 40.33
N ALA A 84 -15.21 14.02 40.30
CA ALA A 84 -15.21 13.16 41.47
C ALA A 84 -14.25 13.60 42.60
N VAL A 85 -13.19 14.36 42.29
CA VAL A 85 -12.23 14.88 43.27
C VAL A 85 -12.63 16.27 43.78
N ILE A 86 -13.12 17.14 42.90
CA ILE A 86 -13.50 18.52 43.25
C ILE A 86 -14.83 18.55 44.01
N ASP A 87 -15.82 17.75 43.62
CA ASP A 87 -17.16 17.78 44.23
C ASP A 87 -17.13 17.45 45.73
N PRO A 88 -16.39 16.44 46.22
CA PRO A 88 -16.26 16.18 47.66
C PRO A 88 -15.48 17.26 48.39
N LEU A 89 -14.43 17.82 47.79
CA LEU A 89 -13.62 18.88 48.41
C LEU A 89 -14.40 20.19 48.56
N GLY A 90 -15.21 20.56 47.57
CA GLY A 90 -16.13 21.70 47.65
C GLY A 90 -17.22 21.52 48.72
N LEU A 91 -17.73 20.30 48.87
CA LEU A 91 -18.71 19.95 49.91
C LEU A 91 -18.11 20.00 51.32
N ILE A 92 -16.87 19.53 51.50
CA ILE A 92 -16.17 19.57 52.78
C ILE A 92 -15.85 21.02 53.19
N VAL A 93 -15.41 21.87 52.25
CA VAL A 93 -15.14 23.29 52.51
C VAL A 93 -16.44 24.07 52.80
N GLY A 94 -17.54 23.73 52.11
CA GLY A 94 -18.86 24.34 52.36
C GLY A 94 -19.52 23.92 53.68
N LEU A 95 -19.13 22.79 54.26
CA LEU A 95 -19.59 22.33 55.59
C LEU A 95 -18.73 22.87 56.75
N LEU A 96 -17.54 23.41 56.46
CA LEU A 96 -16.59 23.94 57.44
C LEU A 96 -16.63 25.48 57.59
N ASN A 97 -17.44 26.17 56.79
CA ASN A 97 -17.76 27.61 56.91
C ASN A 97 -19.18 27.79 57.48
#